data_AF-A0A090W798-F1
#
_entry.id   AF-A0A090W798-F1
#
_cell.length_a   1.000
_cell.length_b   1.000
_cell.length_c   1.000
_cell.angle_alpha   90.00
_cell.angle_beta   90.00
_cell.angle_gamma   90.00
#
_symmetry.space_group_name_H-M   'P 1'
#
loop_
_entity.id
_entity.type
_entity.pdbx_description
1 polymer ?
#
loop_
_entity_poly.entity_id
_entity_poly.type
_entity_poly.pdbx_seq_one_letter_code
_entity_poly.pdbx_strand_id
1 'polypeptide(L)'
;MIRIIHISDLHLEKETPSFEKSTIINALAEDLTQQVNEDTLLLLTGDLIDKGALNFSDKSNAFHTFEKVFVDPILLKNPGLKGRIFFVPGNHDIYRDKIDKYSESGLKSELSNVKVLDAFIQSNRINSKHLDRLETYKKWESDFYKRFNSKESSNFELHTS
;
A
#
# COMPACT_ATOMS: atom_id res chain seq x y z
N MET A 1 1.31 -14.84 -21.52
CA MET A 1 1.60 -13.41 -21.79
C MET A 1 1.24 -12.66 -20.53
N ILE A 2 2.17 -11.89 -19.97
CA ILE A 2 1.94 -11.19 -18.70
C ILE A 2 0.79 -10.20 -18.87
N ARG A 3 -0.17 -10.24 -17.93
CA ARG A 3 -1.26 -9.28 -17.83
C ARG A 3 -1.07 -8.44 -16.58
N ILE A 4 -1.24 -7.13 -16.70
CA ILE A 4 -1.13 -6.19 -15.59
C ILE A 4 -2.49 -5.52 -15.43
N ILE A 5 -3.09 -5.67 -14.25
CA ILE A 5 -4.29 -4.93 -13.85
C ILE A 5 -3.84 -3.88 -12.86
N HIS A 6 -4.17 -2.63 -13.11
CA HIS A 6 -3.67 -1.49 -12.35
C HIS A 6 -4.84 -0.63 -11.88
N ILE A 7 -4.95 -0.47 -10.56
CA ILE A 7 -6.03 0.25 -9.88
C ILE A 7 -5.40 1.22 -8.88
N SER A 8 -5.97 2.40 -8.74
CA SER A 8 -5.48 3.49 -7.88
C SER A 8 -6.66 4.26 -7.27
N ASP A 9 -6.40 5.10 -6.28
CA ASP A 9 -7.34 6.09 -5.73
C ASP A 9 -8.63 5.45 -5.14
N LEU A 10 -8.44 4.50 -4.22
CA LEU A 10 -9.51 3.67 -3.66
C LEU A 10 -10.26 4.35 -2.49
N HIS A 11 -9.55 5.17 -1.72
CA HIS A 11 -10.03 6.01 -0.63
C HIS A 11 -11.01 5.32 0.32
N LEU A 12 -10.62 4.26 1.03
CA LEU A 12 -11.48 3.73 2.09
C LEU A 12 -11.65 4.80 3.20
N GLU A 13 -12.86 5.34 3.36
CA GLU A 13 -13.06 6.51 4.23
C GLU A 13 -13.11 6.15 5.72
N LYS A 14 -13.61 4.96 6.05
CA LYS A 14 -13.84 4.46 7.42
C LYS A 14 -13.95 2.93 7.42
N GLU A 15 -14.04 2.32 8.60
CA GLU A 15 -14.00 0.86 8.77
C GLU A 15 -15.08 0.13 7.98
N THR A 16 -16.30 0.67 8.01
CA THR A 16 -17.43 0.14 7.27
C THR A 16 -17.64 0.99 6.03
N PRO A 17 -17.33 0.49 4.82
CA PRO A 17 -17.64 1.21 3.58
C PRO A 17 -19.14 1.47 3.45
N SER A 18 -19.51 2.45 2.61
CA SER A 18 -20.91 2.63 2.24
C SER A 18 -21.43 1.40 1.48
N PHE A 19 -22.75 1.28 1.37
CA PHE A 19 -23.38 0.22 0.58
C PHE A 19 -22.94 0.27 -0.89
N GLU A 20 -22.88 1.47 -1.46
CA GLU A 20 -22.46 1.71 -2.84
C GLU A 20 -21.01 1.28 -3.04
N LYS A 21 -20.10 1.68 -2.15
CA LYS A 21 -18.68 1.29 -2.22
C LYS A 21 -18.52 -0.23 -2.11
N SER A 22 -19.23 -0.87 -1.18
CA SER A 22 -19.23 -2.33 -1.05
C SER A 22 -19.73 -3.03 -2.31
N THR A 23 -20.77 -2.47 -2.95
CA THR A 23 -21.33 -2.98 -4.20
C THR A 23 -20.32 -2.87 -5.34
N ILE A 24 -19.62 -1.74 -5.46
CA ILE A 24 -18.57 -1.52 -6.46
C ILE A 24 -17.41 -2.51 -6.25
N ILE A 25 -16.95 -2.71 -5.01
CA ILE A 25 -15.86 -3.66 -4.70
C ILE A 25 -16.26 -5.08 -5.09
N ASN A 26 -17.49 -5.49 -4.77
CA ASN A 26 -17.98 -6.83 -5.12
C ASN A 26 -18.13 -7.01 -6.63
N ALA A 27 -18.61 -5.99 -7.34
CA ALA A 27 -18.72 -6.00 -8.80
C ALA A 27 -17.34 -6.09 -9.46
N LEU A 28 -16.37 -5.32 -8.98
CA LEU A 28 -14.98 -5.39 -9.43
C LEU A 28 -14.39 -6.79 -9.20
N ALA A 29 -14.57 -7.36 -8.01
CA ALA A 29 -14.06 -8.68 -7.69
C ALA A 29 -14.65 -9.77 -8.59
N GLU A 30 -15.92 -9.64 -9.00
CA GLU A 30 -16.57 -10.52 -9.98
C GLU A 30 -16.04 -10.30 -11.39
N ASP A 31 -15.92 -9.05 -11.84
CA ASP A 31 -15.42 -8.72 -13.18
C ASP A 31 -14.00 -9.25 -13.41
N LEU A 32 -13.15 -9.16 -12.38
CA LEU A 32 -11.79 -9.68 -12.41
C LEU A 32 -11.71 -11.19 -12.70
N THR A 33 -12.75 -11.97 -12.41
CA THR A 33 -12.75 -13.42 -12.69
C THR A 33 -12.62 -13.74 -14.17
N GLN A 34 -13.04 -12.83 -15.04
CA GLN A 34 -12.95 -12.97 -16.49
C GLN A 34 -11.62 -12.42 -17.04
N GLN A 35 -10.90 -11.62 -16.25
CA GLN A 35 -9.66 -10.95 -16.66
C GLN A 35 -8.41 -11.66 -16.14
N VAL A 36 -8.50 -12.27 -14.96
CA VAL A 36 -7.37 -12.89 -14.26
C VAL A 36 -7.05 -14.25 -14.87
N ASN A 37 -5.76 -14.45 -15.14
CA ASN A 37 -5.17 -15.73 -15.55
C ASN A 37 -3.87 -16.01 -14.76
N GLU A 38 -3.22 -17.13 -15.07
CA GLU A 38 -1.98 -17.61 -14.44
C GLU A 38 -0.75 -16.73 -14.67
N ASP A 39 -0.87 -15.65 -15.43
CA ASP A 39 0.18 -14.67 -15.75
C ASP A 39 -0.22 -13.24 -15.32
N THR A 40 -1.30 -13.09 -14.55
CA THR A 40 -1.81 -11.78 -14.12
C THR A 40 -1.13 -11.26 -12.86
N LEU A 41 -0.78 -9.98 -12.87
CA LEU A 41 -0.35 -9.18 -11.71
C LEU A 41 -1.38 -8.10 -11.42
N LEU A 42 -1.67 -7.85 -10.15
CA LEU A 42 -2.54 -6.76 -9.70
C LEU A 42 -1.71 -5.69 -8.99
N LEU A 43 -1.80 -4.46 -9.45
CA LEU A 43 -1.11 -3.30 -8.89
C LEU A 43 -2.15 -2.37 -8.27
N LEU A 44 -2.01 -2.10 -6.98
CA LEU A 44 -2.84 -1.18 -6.21
C LEU A 44 -1.97 0.02 -5.80
N THR A 45 -2.05 1.11 -6.54
CA THR A 45 -1.02 2.18 -6.48
C THR A 45 -1.49 3.48 -5.84
N GLY A 46 -1.91 3.37 -4.60
CA GLY A 46 -2.00 4.51 -3.72
C GLY A 46 -3.42 4.93 -3.42
N ASP A 47 -3.49 5.79 -2.41
CA ASP A 47 -4.70 6.29 -1.80
C ASP A 47 -5.65 5.14 -1.46
N LEU A 48 -5.10 4.14 -0.74
CA LEU A 48 -5.85 2.98 -0.24
C LEU A 48 -6.85 3.39 0.83
N ILE A 49 -6.42 4.26 1.76
CA ILE A 49 -7.23 4.83 2.85
C ILE A 49 -7.40 6.34 2.66
N ASP A 50 -8.50 6.92 3.17
CA ASP A 50 -8.69 8.37 3.07
C ASP A 50 -7.94 9.15 4.17
N LYS A 51 -7.11 10.11 3.75
CA LYS A 51 -6.48 11.17 4.58
C LYS A 51 -5.80 10.67 5.85
N GLY A 52 -5.03 9.59 5.76
CA GLY A 52 -4.36 8.99 6.92
C GLY A 52 -5.36 8.47 7.94
N ALA A 53 -6.40 7.80 7.45
CA ALA A 53 -7.47 7.20 8.26
C ALA A 53 -8.18 8.21 9.16
N LEU A 54 -8.42 9.44 8.67
CA LEU A 54 -8.94 10.54 9.50
C LEU A 54 -10.26 10.18 10.21
N ASN A 55 -11.15 9.44 9.53
CA ASN A 55 -12.46 9.07 10.05
C ASN A 55 -12.52 7.64 10.61
N PHE A 56 -11.38 6.98 10.81
CA PHE A 56 -11.33 5.69 11.49
C PHE A 56 -11.29 5.91 13.01
N SER A 57 -12.07 5.09 13.71
CA SER A 57 -12.00 4.92 15.16
C SER A 57 -10.66 4.32 15.61
N ASP A 58 -10.14 3.36 14.86
CA ASP A 58 -8.80 2.78 15.06
C ASP A 58 -7.94 2.99 13.81
N LYS A 59 -7.20 4.10 13.79
CA LYS A 59 -6.29 4.43 12.70
C LYS A 59 -5.21 3.36 12.51
N SER A 60 -4.70 2.76 13.59
CA SER A 60 -3.60 1.81 13.50
C SER A 60 -3.96 0.56 12.70
N ASN A 61 -5.26 0.24 12.64
CA ASN A 61 -5.81 -0.92 11.94
C ASN A 61 -6.40 -0.59 10.56
N ALA A 62 -6.24 0.65 10.07
CA ALA A 62 -6.88 1.10 8.83
C ALA A 62 -6.47 0.29 7.59
N PHE A 63 -5.18 -0.04 7.44
CA PHE A 63 -4.69 -0.83 6.30
C PHE A 63 -5.12 -2.30 6.35
N HIS A 64 -5.18 -2.91 7.53
CA HIS A 64 -5.77 -4.25 7.68
C HIS A 64 -7.27 -4.23 7.40
N THR A 65 -7.96 -3.13 7.72
CA THR A 65 -9.36 -2.97 7.36
C THR A 65 -9.54 -2.79 5.86
N PHE A 66 -8.66 -2.01 5.21
CA PHE A 66 -8.60 -1.92 3.75
C PHE A 66 -8.39 -3.29 3.09
N GLU A 67 -7.46 -4.09 3.59
CA GLU A 67 -7.25 -5.46 3.12
C GLU A 67 -8.53 -6.29 3.21
N LYS A 68 -9.20 -6.31 4.37
CA LYS A 68 -10.44 -7.06 4.58
C LYS A 68 -11.59 -6.60 3.69
N VAL A 69 -11.70 -5.30 3.49
CA VAL A 69 -12.82 -4.69 2.76
C VAL A 69 -12.63 -4.78 1.26
N PHE A 70 -11.39 -4.63 0.77
CA PHE A 70 -11.10 -4.49 -0.67
C PHE A 70 -10.35 -5.70 -1.23
N VAL A 71 -9.27 -6.11 -0.58
CA VAL A 71 -8.35 -7.14 -1.11
C VAL A 71 -8.92 -8.55 -0.92
N ASP A 72 -9.49 -8.84 0.25
CA ASP A 72 -10.05 -10.16 0.57
C ASP A 72 -11.19 -10.57 -0.37
N PRO A 73 -12.18 -9.72 -0.70
CA PRO A 73 -13.20 -10.06 -1.69
C PRO A 73 -12.61 -10.39 -3.07
N ILE A 74 -11.58 -9.67 -3.50
CA ILE A 74 -10.89 -9.94 -4.77
C ILE A 74 -10.18 -11.29 -4.71
N LEU A 75 -9.41 -11.56 -3.65
CA LEU A 75 -8.68 -12.82 -3.48
C LEU A 75 -9.60 -14.04 -3.31
N LEU A 76 -10.78 -13.84 -2.71
CA LEU A 76 -11.79 -14.90 -2.55
C LEU A 76 -12.30 -15.39 -3.91
N LYS A 77 -12.59 -14.46 -4.83
CA LYS A 77 -13.05 -14.78 -6.19
C LYS A 77 -11.91 -15.12 -7.15
N ASN A 78 -10.71 -14.57 -6.92
CA ASN A 78 -9.54 -14.67 -7.80
C ASN A 78 -8.33 -15.22 -7.04
N PRO A 79 -8.37 -16.47 -6.54
CA PRO A 79 -7.29 -17.03 -5.71
C PRO A 79 -5.94 -17.10 -6.43
N GLY A 80 -5.92 -17.08 -7.77
CA GLY A 80 -4.71 -17.02 -8.58
C GLY A 80 -3.89 -15.73 -8.40
N LEU A 81 -4.47 -14.67 -7.84
CA LEU A 81 -3.76 -13.42 -7.51
C LEU A 81 -2.97 -13.50 -6.20
N LYS A 82 -3.10 -14.56 -5.41
CA LYS A 82 -2.29 -14.73 -4.18
C LYS A 82 -0.80 -14.69 -4.52
N GLY A 83 -0.08 -13.82 -3.82
CA GLY A 83 1.36 -13.59 -4.02
C GLY A 83 1.70 -12.76 -5.26
N ARG A 84 0.69 -12.16 -5.93
CA ARG A 84 0.83 -11.39 -7.19
C ARG A 84 0.15 -10.02 -7.14
N ILE A 85 -0.14 -9.55 -5.93
CA ILE A 85 -0.63 -8.20 -5.68
C ILE A 85 0.56 -7.35 -5.23
N PHE A 86 0.68 -6.15 -5.79
CA PHE A 86 1.71 -5.18 -5.43
C PHE A 86 1.04 -3.89 -5.00
N PHE A 87 1.50 -3.33 -3.89
CA PHE A 87 1.00 -2.08 -3.33
C PHE A 87 2.04 -0.97 -3.50
N VAL A 88 1.56 0.25 -3.76
CA VAL A 88 2.37 1.46 -3.70
C VAL A 88 1.59 2.49 -2.88
N PRO A 89 2.19 3.16 -1.87
CA PRO A 89 1.47 4.14 -1.07
C PRO A 89 1.24 5.44 -1.87
N GLY A 90 0.07 6.04 -1.70
CA GLY A 90 -0.28 7.37 -2.16
C GLY A 90 -0.07 8.45 -1.07
N ASN A 91 -0.50 9.67 -1.36
CA ASN A 91 -0.38 10.81 -0.43
C ASN A 91 -1.47 10.83 0.66
N HIS A 92 -2.52 10.01 0.54
CA HIS A 92 -3.49 9.77 1.60
C HIS A 92 -3.08 8.61 2.52
N ASP A 93 -2.13 7.76 2.13
CA ASP A 93 -1.68 6.59 2.90
C ASP A 93 -0.62 6.91 3.97
N ILE A 94 -0.59 8.15 4.46
CA ILE A 94 0.38 8.62 5.47
C ILE A 94 -0.31 9.25 6.68
N TYR A 95 0.30 9.05 7.84
CA TYR A 95 -0.10 9.75 9.07
C TYR A 95 0.61 11.10 9.17
N ARG A 96 -0.13 12.17 8.84
CA ARG A 96 0.40 13.53 8.78
C ARG A 96 0.79 14.09 10.14
N ASP A 97 0.19 13.59 11.20
CA ASP A 97 0.53 13.90 12.60
C ASP A 97 1.92 13.38 13.00
N LYS A 98 2.49 12.42 12.25
CA LYS A 98 3.89 11.97 12.42
C LYS A 98 4.91 12.83 11.67
N ILE A 99 4.50 13.90 10.99
CA ILE A 99 5.42 14.77 10.25
C ILE A 99 5.98 15.85 11.19
N ASP A 100 7.25 15.74 11.54
CA ASP A 100 7.97 16.83 12.21
C ASP A 100 8.22 17.97 11.23
N LYS A 101 7.64 19.15 11.51
CA LYS A 101 7.68 20.32 10.63
C LYS A 101 9.11 20.78 10.34
N TYR A 102 9.99 20.75 11.34
CA TYR A 102 11.36 21.24 11.19
C TYR A 102 12.20 20.27 10.33
N SER A 103 12.10 18.97 10.61
CA SER A 103 12.72 17.93 9.79
C SER A 103 12.23 17.96 8.35
N GLU A 104 10.92 18.08 8.12
CA GLU A 104 10.34 18.15 6.78
C GLU A 104 10.83 19.40 6.02
N SER A 105 10.91 20.55 6.69
CA SER A 105 11.43 21.77 6.09
C SER A 105 12.91 21.65 5.72
N GLY A 106 13.73 21.05 6.60
CA GLY A 106 15.15 20.80 6.32
C GLY A 106 15.35 19.82 5.19
N LEU A 107 14.57 18.73 5.15
CA LEU A 107 14.62 17.78 4.04
C LEU A 107 14.25 18.44 2.72
N LYS A 108 13.21 19.28 2.68
CA LYS A 108 12.84 20.01 1.46
C LYS A 108 13.91 20.97 0.97
N SER A 109 14.65 21.62 1.87
CA SER A 109 15.75 22.51 1.47
C SER A 109 16.97 21.73 0.99
N GLU A 110 17.31 20.62 1.66
CA GLU A 110 18.52 19.84 1.36
C GLU A 110 18.35 18.90 0.15
N LEU A 111 17.18 18.28 -0.03
CA LEU A 111 16.86 17.36 -1.14
C LEU A 111 16.58 18.11 -2.45
N SER A 112 17.51 18.98 -2.82
CA SER A 112 17.41 19.94 -3.93
C SER A 112 17.73 19.35 -5.31
N ASN A 113 18.32 18.16 -5.37
CA ASN A 113 18.68 17.50 -6.62
C ASN A 113 18.76 15.97 -6.46
N VAL A 114 18.75 15.27 -7.59
CA VAL A 114 18.73 13.79 -7.66
C VAL A 114 19.91 13.15 -6.92
N LYS A 115 21.12 13.73 -7.00
CA LYS A 115 22.30 13.16 -6.33
C LYS A 115 22.17 13.16 -4.81
N VAL A 116 21.66 14.26 -4.25
CA VAL A 116 21.42 14.37 -2.80
C VAL A 116 20.25 13.47 -2.38
N LEU A 117 19.21 13.40 -3.20
CA LEU A 117 18.09 12.48 -2.99
C LEU A 117 18.54 11.02 -2.96
N ASP A 118 19.35 10.59 -3.92
CA ASP A 118 19.88 9.22 -3.98
C ASP A 118 20.72 8.89 -2.75
N ALA A 119 21.59 9.81 -2.33
CA ALA A 119 22.39 9.65 -1.12
C ALA A 119 21.51 9.55 0.14
N PHE A 120 20.47 10.38 0.23
CA PHE A 120 19.50 10.32 1.32
C PHE A 120 18.75 9.00 1.35
N ILE A 121 18.28 8.52 0.20
CA ILE A 121 17.61 7.21 0.08
C ILE A 121 18.57 6.13 0.56
N GLN A 122 19.81 6.10 0.06
CA GLN A 122 20.83 5.13 0.47
C GLN A 122 21.10 5.14 1.98
N SER A 123 21.23 6.32 2.59
CA SER A 123 21.46 6.43 4.05
C SER A 123 20.25 6.00 4.89
N ASN A 124 19.04 6.06 4.32
CA ASN A 124 17.80 5.72 5.01
C ASN A 124 17.26 4.32 4.66
N ARG A 125 17.97 3.54 3.83
CA ARG A 125 17.54 2.20 3.40
C ARG A 125 17.20 1.25 4.55
N ILE A 126 17.95 1.33 5.66
CA ILE A 126 17.81 0.37 6.78
C ILE A 126 16.92 0.92 7.89
N ASN A 127 17.06 2.21 8.22
CA ASN A 127 16.51 2.76 9.46
C ASN A 127 15.19 3.51 9.27
N SER A 128 14.72 3.70 8.03
CA SER A 128 13.48 4.45 7.71
C SER A 128 13.37 5.81 8.40
N LYS A 129 14.51 6.44 8.75
CA LYS A 129 14.52 7.69 9.51
C LYS A 129 13.87 8.77 8.66
N HIS A 130 12.99 9.55 9.27
CA HIS A 130 12.12 10.53 8.60
C HIS A 130 11.01 9.94 7.70
N LEU A 131 10.77 8.62 7.77
CA LEU A 131 9.67 7.94 7.07
C LEU A 131 8.61 7.39 8.04
N ASP A 132 8.58 7.86 9.29
CA ASP A 132 7.67 7.39 10.35
C ASP A 132 6.19 7.49 9.94
N ARG A 133 5.87 8.46 9.08
CA ARG A 133 4.53 8.66 8.48
C ARG A 133 4.03 7.47 7.64
N LEU A 134 4.94 6.62 7.16
CA LEU A 134 4.67 5.42 6.36
C LEU A 134 4.81 4.11 7.15
N GLU A 135 5.24 4.17 8.42
CA GLU A 135 5.58 3.00 9.22
C GLU A 135 4.44 1.96 9.25
N THR A 136 3.20 2.42 9.47
CA THR A 136 2.04 1.53 9.55
C THR A 136 1.69 0.92 8.20
N TYR A 137 1.80 1.68 7.11
CA TYR A 137 1.66 1.15 5.75
C TYR A 137 2.72 0.06 5.51
N LYS A 138 4.00 0.35 5.82
CA LYS A 138 5.12 -0.56 5.55
C LYS A 138 5.08 -1.82 6.39
N LYS A 139 4.64 -1.72 7.65
CA LYS A 139 4.41 -2.88 8.51
C LYS A 139 3.31 -3.76 7.93
N TRP A 140 2.16 -3.18 7.58
CA TRP A 140 1.05 -3.93 6.97
C TRP A 140 1.45 -4.58 5.65
N GLU A 141 2.13 -3.84 4.76
CA GLU A 141 2.60 -4.33 3.46
C GLU A 141 3.56 -5.52 3.63
N SER A 142 4.52 -5.40 4.56
CA SER A 142 5.42 -6.50 4.93
C SER A 142 4.64 -7.71 5.43
N ASP A 143 3.70 -7.52 6.35
CA ASP A 143 2.88 -8.60 6.91
C ASP A 143 2.03 -9.27 5.83
N PHE A 144 1.49 -8.50 4.88
CA PHE A 144 0.74 -9.02 3.74
C PHE A 144 1.62 -9.91 2.86
N TYR A 145 2.78 -9.43 2.43
CA TYR A 145 3.66 -10.23 1.59
C TYR A 145 4.15 -11.48 2.30
N LYS A 146 4.48 -11.43 3.61
CA LYS A 146 4.86 -12.63 4.37
C LYS A 146 3.79 -13.71 4.42
N ARG A 147 2.50 -13.36 4.30
CA ARG A 147 1.40 -14.34 4.25
C ARG A 147 1.30 -15.09 2.92
N PHE A 148 1.69 -14.47 1.82
CA PHE A 148 1.46 -15.00 0.46
C PHE A 148 2.73 -15.27 -0.34
N ASN A 149 3.88 -14.80 0.11
CA ASN A 149 5.17 -14.91 -0.57
C ASN A 149 6.19 -15.54 0.38
N SER A 150 6.95 -16.51 -0.13
CA SER A 150 7.98 -17.24 0.63
C SER A 150 9.27 -16.44 0.86
N LYS A 151 9.41 -15.27 0.24
CA LYS A 151 10.58 -14.38 0.37
C LYS A 151 10.15 -13.10 1.08
N GLU A 152 10.93 -12.67 2.07
CA GLU A 152 10.77 -11.35 2.69
C GLU A 152 11.04 -10.27 1.64
N SER A 153 10.01 -9.54 1.23
CA SER A 153 10.07 -8.55 0.14
C SER A 153 9.96 -7.11 0.62
N SER A 154 10.06 -6.85 1.94
CA SER A 154 9.57 -5.59 2.52
C SER A 154 10.32 -4.32 2.10
N ASN A 155 11.44 -4.43 1.37
CA ASN A 155 12.17 -3.28 0.84
C ASN A 155 12.55 -3.39 -0.65
N PHE A 156 11.93 -4.28 -1.43
CA PHE A 156 12.36 -4.60 -2.81
C PHE A 156 13.83 -5.05 -2.93
N GLU A 157 14.46 -5.44 -1.82
CA GLU A 157 15.79 -6.03 -1.79
C GLU A 157 15.67 -7.49 -1.38
N LEU A 158 16.19 -8.38 -2.22
CA LEU A 158 16.48 -9.75 -1.83
C LEU A 158 17.65 -9.69 -0.84
N HIS A 159 17.43 -10.04 0.42
CA HIS A 159 18.55 -10.41 1.29
C HIS A 159 19.17 -11.69 0.71
N THR A 160 20.25 -11.54 -0.04
CA THR A 160 21.16 -12.66 -0.30
C THR A 160 21.92 -12.92 0.99
N SER A 161 21.53 -13.97 1.71
CA SER A 161 22.32 -14.60 2.77
C SER A 161 23.67 -15.07 2.26
#